data_AF-A0A6I4ZPN5-F1
#
_entry.id   AF-A0A6I4ZPN5-F1
#
_cell.length_a   1.000
_cell.length_b   1.000
_cell.length_c   1.000
_cell.angle_alpha   90.00
_cell.angle_beta   90.00
_cell.angle_gamma   90.00
#
_symmetry.space_group_name_H-M   'P 1'
#
loop_
_entity.id
_entity.type
_entity.pdbx_description
1 polymer ?
#
loop_
_entity_poly.entity_id
_entity_poly.type
_entity_poly.pdbx_seq_one_letter_code
_entity_poly.pdbx_strand_id
1 'polypeptide(L)'
;MYDLFHYINSLFYVSYFYVMISLLMIVIKGKFLDAITYSFRRFNNRMSKDRDYLDDWEQKPLPSQMVRPSVLKMFIFQGVALTVGMLGLLTYFYQAL
;
A
#
# COMPACT_ATOMS: atom_id res chain seq x y z
N MET A 1 6.35 -26.58 19.93
CA MET A 1 5.85 -25.92 21.15
C MET A 1 5.33 -24.55 20.72
N TYR A 2 4.01 -24.33 20.73
CA TYR A 2 3.45 -23.00 20.40
C TYR A 2 3.49 -22.14 21.65
N ASP A 3 4.58 -21.39 21.82
CA ASP A 3 4.72 -20.43 22.91
C ASP A 3 4.05 -19.09 22.53
N LEU A 4 3.59 -18.33 23.52
CA LEU A 4 2.99 -17.02 23.33
C LEU A 4 3.93 -16.08 22.55
N PHE A 5 5.24 -16.22 22.76
CA PHE A 5 6.26 -15.53 21.98
C PHE A 5 6.19 -15.83 20.46
N HIS A 6 6.00 -17.09 20.08
CA HIS A 6 5.87 -17.49 18.67
C HIS A 6 4.57 -16.96 18.05
N TYR A 7 3.50 -16.90 18.84
CA TYR A 7 2.23 -16.31 18.41
C TYR A 7 2.37 -14.81 18.14
N ILE A 8 3.02 -14.06 19.05
CA ILE A 8 3.31 -12.63 18.87
C ILE A 8 4.16 -12.40 17.61
N ASN A 9 5.18 -13.23 17.38
CA ASN A 9 5.99 -13.14 16.16
C ASN A 9 5.19 -13.38 14.88
N SER A 10 4.31 -14.38 14.86
CA SER A 10 3.43 -14.62 13.70
C SER A 10 2.51 -13.42 13.45
N LEU A 11 1.90 -12.88 14.51
CA LEU A 11 1.07 -11.66 14.45
C LEU A 11 1.86 -10.46 13.96
N PHE A 12 3.13 -10.32 14.36
CA PHE A 12 4.03 -9.28 13.88
C PHE A 12 4.21 -9.37 12.37
N TYR A 13 4.56 -10.53 11.81
CA TYR A 13 4.74 -10.70 10.37
C TYR A 13 3.46 -10.43 9.57
N VAL A 14 2.30 -10.87 10.08
CA VAL A 14 1.01 -10.60 9.44
C VAL A 14 0.70 -9.10 9.48
N SER A 15 0.85 -8.46 10.65
CA SER A 15 0.62 -7.01 10.78
C SER A 15 1.57 -6.19 9.89
N TYR A 16 2.85 -6.59 9.81
CA TYR A 16 3.86 -5.99 8.96
C TYR A 16 3.46 -6.04 7.48
N PHE A 17 2.95 -7.18 7.01
CA PHE A 17 2.44 -7.31 5.65
C PHE A 17 1.28 -6.33 5.38
N TYR A 18 0.29 -6.26 6.27
CA TYR A 18 -0.83 -5.32 6.12
C TYR A 18 -0.37 -3.86 6.12
N VAL A 19 0.56 -3.49 7.01
CA VAL A 19 1.11 -2.13 7.08
C VAL A 19 1.90 -1.78 5.82
N MET A 20 2.77 -2.69 5.32
CA MET A 20 3.53 -2.47 4.09
C MET A 20 2.62 -2.28 2.88
N ILE A 21 1.64 -3.16 2.69
CA ILE A 21 0.68 -3.04 1.59
C ILE A 21 -0.14 -1.74 1.72
N SER A 22 -0.56 -1.39 2.93
CA SER A 22 -1.26 -0.13 3.19
C SER A 22 -0.43 1.09 2.84
N LEU A 23 0.85 1.12 3.22
CA LEU A 23 1.78 2.19 2.89
C LEU A 23 1.98 2.32 1.37
N LEU A 24 2.19 1.19 0.67
CA LEU A 24 2.29 1.19 -0.79
C LEU A 24 1.03 1.78 -1.43
N MET A 25 -0.16 1.38 -0.97
CA MET A 25 -1.41 1.93 -1.47
C MET A 25 -1.60 3.42 -1.15
N ILE A 26 -1.11 3.91 -0.01
CA ILE A 26 -1.09 5.35 0.30
C ILE A 26 -0.23 6.10 -0.70
N VAL A 27 0.98 5.60 -0.99
CA VAL A 27 1.91 6.22 -1.96
C VAL A 27 1.30 6.24 -3.37
N ILE A 28 0.70 5.12 -3.80
CA ILE A 28 0.01 5.01 -5.10
C ILE A 28 -1.14 6.01 -5.19
N LYS A 29 -2.00 6.07 -4.15
CA LYS A 29 -3.16 6.97 -4.12
C LYS A 29 -2.76 8.44 -3.96
N GLY A 30 -1.62 8.74 -3.34
CA GLY A 30 -1.10 10.08 -3.09
C GLY A 30 -0.70 10.85 -4.37
N LYS A 31 -1.03 10.35 -5.56
CA LYS A 31 -0.71 10.93 -6.88
C LYS A 31 0.80 11.04 -7.15
N PHE A 32 1.64 10.42 -6.34
CA PHE A 32 3.08 10.37 -6.57
C PHE A 32 3.39 9.66 -7.89
N LEU A 33 2.76 8.50 -8.11
CA LEU A 33 2.89 7.78 -9.38
C LEU A 33 2.23 8.52 -10.54
N ASP A 34 1.13 9.23 -10.31
CA ASP A 34 0.51 10.07 -11.35
C ASP A 34 1.46 11.17 -11.84
N ALA A 35 2.22 11.81 -10.95
CA ALA A 35 3.21 12.82 -11.33
C ALA A 35 4.34 12.24 -12.19
N ILE A 36 4.79 11.03 -11.86
CA ILE A 36 5.78 10.29 -12.65
C ILE A 36 5.20 9.94 -14.03
N THR A 37 4.03 9.31 -14.07
CA THR A 37 3.35 8.93 -15.31
C THR A 37 3.08 10.15 -16.19
N TYR A 38 2.66 11.27 -15.62
CA TYR A 38 2.44 12.51 -16.35
C TYR A 38 3.75 13.08 -16.94
N SER A 39 4.85 13.00 -16.20
CA SER A 39 6.17 13.46 -16.67
C SER A 39 6.69 12.61 -17.84
N PHE A 40 6.58 11.28 -17.74
CA PHE A 40 6.91 10.37 -18.83
C PHE A 40 6.02 10.59 -20.06
N ARG A 41 4.71 10.78 -19.86
CA ARG A 41 3.77 11.05 -20.93
C ARG A 41 4.06 12.35 -21.66
N ARG A 42 4.41 13.42 -20.92
CA ARG A 42 4.83 14.71 -21.51
C ARG A 42 6.14 14.60 -22.30
N PHE A 43 7.07 13.79 -21.83
CA PHE A 43 8.32 13.53 -22.56
C PHE A 43 8.08 12.73 -23.84
N ASN A 44 7.29 11.67 -23.77
CA ASN A 44 6.96 10.82 -24.93
C ASN A 44 6.16 11.58 -26.00
N ASN A 45 5.18 12.42 -25.61
CA ASN A 45 4.44 13.27 -26.54
C ASN A 45 5.33 14.27 -27.31
N ARG A 46 6.48 14.65 -26.75
CA ARG A 46 7.42 15.56 -27.43
C ARG A 46 8.39 14.82 -28.35
N MET A 47 8.63 13.52 -28.12
CA MET A 47 9.55 12.71 -28.93
C MET A 47 8.86 11.86 -29.99
N SER A 48 7.59 11.48 -29.83
CA SER A 48 6.89 10.61 -30.76
C SER A 48 6.31 11.39 -31.95
N LYS A 49 6.60 10.95 -33.18
CA LYS A 49 5.98 11.45 -34.42
C LYS A 49 4.62 10.79 -34.71
N ASP A 50 4.34 9.63 -34.10
CA ASP A 50 3.07 8.90 -34.24
C ASP A 50 2.10 9.30 -33.13
N ARG A 51 1.05 10.05 -33.51
CA ARG A 51 0.01 10.55 -32.62
C ARG A 51 -1.06 9.52 -32.29
N ASP A 52 -1.35 8.57 -33.18
CA ASP A 52 -2.45 7.61 -33.00
C ASP A 52 -2.26 6.68 -31.80
N TYR A 53 -1.04 6.21 -31.53
CA TYR A 53 -0.76 5.34 -30.37
C TYR A 53 -0.87 6.06 -29.02
N LEU A 54 -0.81 7.39 -29.01
CA LEU A 54 -0.89 8.19 -27.79
C LEU A 54 -2.33 8.36 -27.30
N ASP A 55 -3.31 8.37 -28.21
CA ASP A 55 -4.74 8.49 -27.88
C ASP A 55 -5.27 7.26 -27.10
N ASP A 56 -4.81 6.05 -27.45
CA ASP A 56 -5.19 4.82 -26.74
C ASP A 56 -4.58 4.73 -25.34
N TRP A 57 -3.37 5.27 -25.16
CA TRP A 57 -2.74 5.40 -23.84
C TRP A 57 -3.37 6.51 -23.00
N GLU A 58 -4.06 7.45 -23.64
CA GLU A 58 -4.74 8.56 -23.00
C GLU A 58 -5.95 8.13 -22.17
N GLN A 59 -6.64 7.09 -22.64
CA GLN A 59 -7.86 6.56 -22.04
C GLN A 59 -7.62 5.62 -20.86
N LYS A 60 -6.37 5.24 -20.57
CA LYS A 60 -6.08 4.32 -19.44
C LYS A 60 -6.23 5.05 -18.09
N PRO A 61 -6.91 4.42 -17.11
CA PRO A 61 -7.08 5.02 -15.79
C PRO A 61 -5.72 5.23 -15.11
N LEU A 62 -5.58 6.36 -14.42
CA LEU A 62 -4.38 6.70 -13.67
C LEU A 62 -4.14 5.68 -12.55
N PRO A 63 -2.89 5.40 -12.17
CA PRO A 63 -2.57 4.47 -11.08
C PRO A 63 -3.24 4.90 -9.75
N SER A 64 -3.46 6.19 -9.51
CA SER A 64 -4.24 6.67 -8.35
C SER A 64 -5.72 6.26 -8.37
N GLN A 65 -6.31 6.02 -9.54
CA GLN A 65 -7.69 5.57 -9.71
C GLN A 65 -7.85 4.05 -9.59
N MET A 66 -6.75 3.30 -9.70
CA MET A 66 -6.76 1.85 -9.50
C MET A 66 -7.06 1.47 -8.05
N VAL A 67 -6.65 2.30 -7.08
CA VAL A 67 -6.86 2.04 -5.66
C VAL A 67 -8.16 2.69 -5.17
N ARG A 68 -9.18 1.86 -4.93
CA ARG A 68 -10.44 2.34 -4.34
C ARG A 68 -10.19 2.85 -2.91
N PRO A 69 -10.74 4.02 -2.53
CA PRO A 69 -10.56 4.59 -1.19
C PRO A 69 -11.11 3.69 -0.07
N SER A 70 -12.13 2.89 -0.37
CA SER A 70 -12.69 1.91 0.58
C SER A 70 -11.70 0.78 0.91
N VAL A 71 -11.05 0.22 -0.11
CA VAL A 71 -10.04 -0.84 0.05
C VAL A 71 -8.85 -0.32 0.85
N LEU A 72 -8.36 0.88 0.53
CA LEU A 72 -7.29 1.53 1.30
C LEU A 72 -7.65 1.64 2.79
N LYS A 73 -8.85 2.16 3.10
CA LYS A 73 -9.29 2.33 4.49
C LYS A 73 -9.41 0.99 5.21
N MET A 74 -9.91 -0.05 4.54
CA MET A 74 -10.01 -1.40 5.09
C MET A 74 -8.63 -1.97 5.43
N PHE A 75 -7.67 -1.86 4.52
CA PHE A 75 -6.30 -2.35 4.74
C PHE A 75 -5.58 -1.59 5.85
N ILE A 76 -5.70 -0.26 5.89
CA ILE A 76 -5.14 0.56 6.99
C ILE A 76 -5.78 0.16 8.32
N PHE A 77 -7.11 0.02 8.36
CA PHE A 77 -7.81 -0.37 9.58
C PHE A 77 -7.37 -1.76 10.07
N GLN A 78 -7.30 -2.74 9.17
CA GLN A 78 -6.81 -4.08 9.50
C GLN A 78 -5.35 -4.07 9.96
N GLY A 79 -4.48 -3.34 9.27
CA GLY A 79 -3.07 -3.18 9.65
C GLY A 79 -2.93 -2.57 11.04
N VAL A 80 -3.58 -1.42 11.28
CA VAL A 80 -3.54 -0.74 12.58
C VAL A 80 -4.14 -1.60 13.69
N ALA A 81 -5.29 -2.24 13.46
CA ALA A 81 -5.92 -3.11 14.44
C ALA A 81 -5.02 -4.29 14.83
N LEU A 82 -4.40 -4.95 13.83
CA LEU A 82 -3.46 -6.05 14.07
C LEU A 82 -2.20 -5.57 14.78
N THR A 83 -1.65 -4.42 14.41
CA THR A 83 -0.47 -3.85 15.08
C THR A 83 -0.78 -3.47 16.53
N VAL A 84 -1.91 -2.83 16.81
CA VAL A 84 -2.33 -2.48 18.18
C VAL A 84 -2.57 -3.73 19.02
N GLY A 85 -3.25 -4.74 18.47
CA GLY A 85 -3.46 -6.02 19.15
C GLY A 85 -2.15 -6.74 19.46
N MET A 86 -1.22 -6.76 18.52
CA MET A 86 0.11 -7.35 18.69
C MET A 86 0.93 -6.59 19.75
N LEU A 87 0.91 -5.26 19.75
CA LEU A 87 1.56 -4.44 20.79
C LEU A 87 0.95 -4.70 22.17
N GLY A 88 -0.38 -4.84 22.25
CA GLY A 88 -1.07 -5.20 23.49
C GLY A 88 -0.59 -6.55 24.04
N LEU A 89 -0.54 -7.57 23.18
CA LEU A 89 -0.01 -8.89 23.55
C LEU A 89 1.46 -8.83 23.98
N LEU A 90 2.28 -8.02 23.32
CA LEU A 90 3.69 -7.84 23.66
C LEU A 90 3.86 -7.17 25.02
N THR A 91 3.08 -6.13 25.32
CA THR A 91 3.10 -5.50 26.65
C THR A 91 2.64 -6.45 27.75
N TYR A 92 1.60 -7.23 27.50
CA TYR A 92 1.12 -8.25 28.44
C TYR A 92 2.18 -9.32 28.68
N PHE A 93 2.83 -9.82 27.62
CA PHE A 93 3.89 -10.82 27.72
C PHE A 93 5.05 -10.33 28.59
N TYR A 94 5.47 -9.08 28.45
CA TYR A 94 6.57 -8.52 29.25
C TYR A 94 6.18 -8.23 30.70
N GLN A 95 4.92 -7.89 30.98
CA GLN A 95 4.44 -7.72 32.37
C GLN A 95 4.18 -9.04 33.10
N ALA A 96 3.89 -10.11 32.36
CA ALA A 96 3.65 -11.44 32.91
C ALA A 96 4.94 -12.26 33.12
N LEU A 97 6.06 -11.79 32.59
CA LEU A 97 7.41 -12.36 32.75
C LEU A 97 8.13 -11.76 33.95
#